data_AF-A0A356BAW8-F1
#
_entry.id   AF-A0A356BAW8-F1
#
_cell.length_a   1.000
_cell.length_b   1.000
_cell.length_c   1.000
_cell.angle_alpha   90.00
_cell.angle_beta   90.00
_cell.angle_gamma   90.00
#
_symmetry.space_group_name_H-M   'P 1'
#
loop_
_entity.id
_entity.type
_entity.pdbx_description
1 polymer ?
#
loop_
_entity_poly.entity_id
_entity_poly.type
_entity_poly.pdbx_seq_one_letter_code
_entity_poly.pdbx_strand_id
1 'polypeptide(L)' 'MTIAIIGAGIAGAACAAVLTEQGKQVVVFDKG' A
#
# COMPACT_ATOMS: atom_id res chain seq x y z
N MET A 1 13.32 -3.33 3.98
CA MET A 1 12.97 -2.44 2.85
C MET A 1 11.49 -2.12 2.98
N THR A 2 11.12 -0.85 2.98
CA THR A 2 9.75 -0.38 3.16
C THR A 2 9.22 0.12 1.82
N ILE A 3 8.00 -0.26 1.46
CA ILE A 3 7.35 0.08 0.20
C ILE A 3 6.39 1.24 0.44
N ALA A 4 6.54 2.33 -0.32
CA ALA A 4 5.60 3.45 -0.30
C ALA A 4 4.58 3.28 -1.43
N ILE A 5 3.30 3.42 -1.12
CA ILE A 5 2.20 3.48 -2.08
C ILE A 5 1.59 4.88 -2.02
N ILE A 6 1.48 5.55 -3.16
CA ILE A 6 0.90 6.90 -3.26
C ILE A 6 -0.48 6.80 -3.92
N GLY A 7 -1.52 7.15 -3.15
CA GLY A 7 -2.94 7.01 -3.48
C GLY A 7 -3.57 5.79 -2.78
N ALA A 8 -4.65 6.01 -2.03
CA ALA A 8 -5.46 4.99 -1.36
C ALA A 8 -6.81 4.73 -2.07
N GLY A 9 -6.90 5.06 -3.35
CA GLY A 9 -7.98 4.57 -4.21
C GLY A 9 -7.98 3.04 -4.32
N ILE A 10 -8.99 2.47 -4.99
CA ILE A 10 -9.21 1.01 -5.04
C ILE A 10 -7.96 0.20 -5.42
N ALA A 11 -7.16 0.70 -6.38
CA ALA A 11 -5.92 0.04 -6.80
C ALA A 11 -4.82 0.12 -5.73
N GLY A 12 -4.66 1.28 -5.08
CA GLY A 12 -3.65 1.47 -4.04
C GLY A 12 -3.94 0.62 -2.79
N ALA A 13 -5.20 0.58 -2.37
CA ALA A 13 -5.64 -0.24 -1.26
C ALA A 13 -5.48 -1.75 -1.53
N ALA A 14 -5.88 -2.22 -2.72
CA ALA A 14 -5.71 -3.62 -3.11
C ALA A 14 -4.23 -4.02 -3.20
N CYS A 15 -3.38 -3.14 -3.75
CA CYS A 15 -1.93 -3.34 -3.78
C CYS A 15 -1.34 -3.46 -2.38
N ALA A 16 -1.73 -2.57 -1.47
CA ALA A 16 -1.28 -2.59 -0.08
C ALA A 16 -1.66 -3.90 0.64
N ALA A 17 -2.88 -4.39 0.42
CA ALA A 17 -3.36 -5.64 1.00
C ALA A 17 -2.49 -6.83 0.56
N VAL A 18 -2.31 -7.01 -0.75
CA VAL A 18 -1.50 -8.12 -1.30
C VAL A 18 -0.06 -8.07 -0.82
N LEU A 19 0.57 -6.90 -0.81
CA LEU A 19 1.96 -6.77 -0.35
C LEU A 19 2.10 -7.03 1.15
N THR A 20 1.10 -6.65 1.95
CA THR A 20 1.08 -6.92 3.39
C THR A 20 0.91 -8.41 3.67
N GLU A 21 0.04 -9.11 2.93
CA GLU A 21 -0.13 -10.57 2.99
C GLU A 21 1.17 -11.33 2.65
N GLN A 22 2.00 -10.77 1.78
CA GLN A 22 3.33 -11.28 1.44
C GLN A 22 4.41 -10.94 2.50
N GLY A 23 4.02 -10.38 3.65
CA GLY A 23 4.91 -10.01 4.73
C GLY A 23 5.79 -8.80 4.44
N LYS A 24 5.44 -7.97 3.44
CA LYS A 24 6.17 -6.72 3.16
C LYS A 24 5.69 -5.61 4.08
N GLN A 25 6.59 -4.73 4.48
CA GLN A 25 6.23 -3.49 5.14
C GLN A 25 5.82 -2.44 4.10
N VAL A 26 4.61 -1.94 4.22
CA VAL A 26 3.99 -0.99 3.30
C VAL A 26 3.52 0.24 4.07
N VAL A 27 3.71 1.43 3.49
CA VAL A 27 3.12 2.68 3.95
C VAL A 27 2.31 3.27 2.81
N VAL A 28 1.03 3.52 3.04
CA VAL A 28 0.14 4.14 2.07
C VAL A 28 -0.01 5.62 2.42
N PHE A 29 0.25 6.49 1.45
CA PHE A 29 0.01 7.92 1.53
C PHE A 29 -1.17 8.25 0.64
N ASP A 30 -2.18 8.92 1.18
CA ASP A 30 -3.27 9.47 0.40
C ASP A 30 -3.39 10.96 0.67
N LYS A 31 -3.92 11.69 -0.31
CA LYS A 31 -4.11 13.14 -0.22
C LYS A 31 -5.48 13.54 0.35
N GLY A 32 -6.29 12.56 0.78
CA GLY A 32 -7.61 12.77 1.36
C GLY A 32 -7.64 13.88 2.40
#